data_AF-A0AAW6LSX4-F1
#
_entry.id   AF-A0AAW6LSX4-F1
#
_cell.length_a   1.000
_cell.length_b   1.000
_cell.length_c   1.000
_cell.angle_alpha   90.00
_cell.angle_beta   90.00
_cell.angle_gamma   90.00
#
_symmetry.space_group_name_H-M   'P 1'
#
loop_
_entity.id
_entity.type
_entity.pdbx_description
1 polymer ?
#
loop_
_entity_poly.entity_id
_entity_poly.type
_entity_poly.pdbx_seq_one_letter_code
_entity_poly.pdbx_strand_id
1 'polypeptide(L)' 'MIQRSAIQLSEGDVIVAEDGQRHTVTKIQNHGLEGAWLTIITDTGIKLDKSHVAAKLDVYDVEPAGEASPS' A
#
# COMPACT_ATOMS: atom_id res chain seq x y z
N MET A 1 11.78 2.02 7.84
CA MET A 1 10.53 2.53 7.22
C MET A 1 10.89 3.53 6.15
N ILE A 2 10.18 3.47 5.02
CA ILE A 2 10.29 4.41 3.91
C ILE A 2 8.90 4.97 3.62
N GLN A 3 8.82 6.21 3.16
CA GLN A 3 7.56 6.76 2.68
C GLN A 3 7.30 6.34 1.24
N ARG A 4 6.11 5.80 0.98
CA ARG A 4 5.62 5.49 -0.37
C ARG A 4 4.23 6.05 -0.57
N SER A 5 3.99 6.60 -1.76
CA SER A 5 2.62 6.89 -2.18
C SER A 5 1.86 5.60 -2.46
N ALA A 6 0.53 5.62 -2.38
CA ALA A 6 -0.32 4.45 -2.59
C ALA A 6 -0.06 3.79 -3.95
N ILE A 7 0.21 4.58 -4.99
CA ILE A 7 0.50 4.08 -6.35
C ILE A 7 1.87 3.37 -6.45
N GLN A 8 2.75 3.55 -5.47
CA GLN A 8 4.08 2.92 -5.40
C GLN A 8 4.09 1.68 -4.50
N LEU A 9 2.97 1.35 -3.85
CA LEU A 9 2.87 0.16 -3.03
C LEU A 9 2.97 -1.10 -3.89
N SER A 10 3.53 -2.14 -3.29
CA SER A 10 3.67 -3.47 -3.89
C SER A 10 3.10 -4.53 -2.96
N GLU A 11 2.68 -5.67 -3.51
CA GLU A 11 2.32 -6.82 -2.69
C GLU A 11 3.50 -7.24 -1.81
N GLY A 12 3.23 -7.47 -0.52
CA GLY A 12 4.22 -7.74 0.52
C GLY A 12 4.70 -6.51 1.29
N ASP A 13 4.45 -5.29 0.81
CA ASP A 13 4.74 -4.07 1.58
C ASP A 13 3.88 -4.06 2.85
N VAL A 14 4.46 -3.67 3.99
CA VAL A 14 3.73 -3.53 5.26
C VAL A 14 3.49 -2.05 5.53
N ILE A 15 2.22 -1.64 5.49
CA ILE A 15 1.79 -0.30 5.89
C ILE A 15 1.75 -0.24 7.42
N VAL A 16 2.40 0.77 8.00
CA VAL A 16 2.37 1.03 9.45
C VAL A 16 1.42 2.18 9.71
N ALA A 17 0.33 1.92 10.43
CA ALA A 17 -0.66 2.92 10.81
C ALA A 17 -0.15 3.81 11.95
N GLU A 18 -0.82 4.95 12.18
CA GLU A 18 -0.44 5.92 13.22
C GLU A 18 -0.47 5.32 14.65
N ASP A 19 -1.32 4.32 14.88
CA ASP A 19 -1.41 3.58 16.14
C ASP A 19 -0.38 2.44 16.26
N GLY A 20 0.50 2.30 15.28
CA GLY A 20 1.52 1.26 15.20
C GLY A 20 1.01 -0.08 14.67
N GLN A 21 -0.27 -0.21 14.29
CA GLN A 21 -0.76 -1.41 13.63
C GLN A 21 -0.12 -1.60 12.27
N ARG A 22 0.00 -2.87 11.87
CA ARG A 22 0.73 -3.28 10.67
C ARG A 22 -0.22 -4.00 9.74
N HIS A 23 -0.25 -3.57 8.49
CA HIS A 23 -1.16 -4.09 7.47
C HIS A 23 -0.35 -4.48 6.24
N THR A 24 -0.22 -5.78 6.01
CA THR A 24 0.54 -6.30 4.87
C THR A 24 -0.31 -6.20 3.61
N VAL A 25 0.17 -5.54 2.57
CA VAL A 25 -0.49 -5.51 1.27
C VAL A 25 -0.46 -6.92 0.67
N THR A 26 -1.64 -7.51 0.47
CA THR A 26 -1.78 -8.88 -0.06
C THR A 26 -2.23 -8.90 -1.51
N LYS A 27 -2.85 -7.81 -1.99
CA LYS A 27 -3.31 -7.72 -3.37
C LYS A 27 -3.39 -6.28 -3.85
N ILE A 28 -3.00 -6.05 -5.10
CA ILE A 28 -3.20 -4.78 -5.80
C ILE A 28 -3.98 -5.02 -7.10
N GLN A 29 -5.02 -4.24 -7.34
CA GLN A 29 -5.85 -4.33 -8.54
C GLN A 29 -5.91 -2.97 -9.24
N ASN A 30 -5.53 -2.94 -10.52
CA ASN A 30 -5.69 -1.78 -11.38
C ASN A 30 -6.98 -1.92 -12.20
N HIS A 31 -7.78 -0.86 -12.25
CA HIS A 31 -9.09 -0.83 -12.88
C HIS A 31 -9.21 0.30 -13.90
N GLY A 32 -9.99 0.06 -14.95
CA GLY A 32 -10.27 1.03 -16.01
C GLY A 32 -9.16 1.13 -17.05
N LEU A 33 -9.44 1.89 -18.12
CA LEU A 33 -8.44 2.21 -19.14
C LEU A 33 -7.27 2.95 -18.49
N GLU A 34 -6.04 2.57 -18.85
CA GLU A 34 -4.81 3.17 -18.32
C GLU A 34 -4.70 3.15 -16.77
N GLY A 35 -5.43 2.25 -16.09
CA GLY A 35 -5.43 2.15 -14.64
C GLY A 35 -6.10 3.31 -13.91
N ALA A 36 -7.13 3.94 -14.47
CA ALA A 36 -7.83 5.08 -13.85
C ALA A 36 -8.11 4.96 -12.33
N TRP A 37 -8.26 3.73 -11.82
CA TRP A 37 -8.48 3.42 -10.41
C TRP A 37 -7.63 2.26 -9.89
N LEU A 38 -7.31 2.27 -8.60
CA LEU A 38 -6.50 1.30 -7.88
C LEU A 38 -7.26 0.81 -6.63
N THR A 39 -7.28 -0.50 -6.44
CA THR A 39 -7.74 -1.14 -5.19
C THR A 39 -6.58 -1.89 -4.54
N ILE A 40 -6.21 -1.51 -3.32
CA ILE A 40 -5.19 -2.20 -2.51
C ILE A 40 -5.90 -2.93 -1.37
N ILE A 41 -5.55 -4.20 -1.15
CA ILE A 41 -6.14 -5.04 -0.10
C ILE A 41 -5.03 -5.51 0.83
N THR A 42 -5.28 -5.45 2.14
CA THR A 42 -4.34 -5.92 3.16
C THR A 42 -4.79 -7.23 3.81
N ASP A 43 -3.88 -7.90 4.50
CA ASP A 43 -4.10 -9.12 5.30
C ASP A 43 -5.19 -8.97 6.37
N THR A 44 -5.26 -7.79 6.99
CA THR A 44 -6.29 -7.39 7.97
C THR A 44 -7.65 -7.07 7.33
N GLY A 45 -7.76 -7.14 6.00
CA GLY A 45 -9.00 -6.90 5.26
C GLY A 45 -9.29 -5.43 4.96
N ILE A 46 -8.35 -4.52 5.25
CA ILE A 46 -8.46 -3.11 4.83
C ILE A 46 -8.43 -3.05 3.30
N LYS A 47 -9.30 -2.22 2.73
CA LYS A 47 -9.36 -1.93 1.31
C LYS A 47 -9.17 -0.44 1.07
N LEU A 48 -8.15 -0.09 0.29
CA LEU A 48 -7.86 1.28 -0.11
C LEU A 48 -8.23 1.44 -1.58
N ASP A 49 -9.23 2.27 -1.81
CA ASP A 49 -9.95 2.43 -3.07
C ASP A 49 -9.71 3.86 -3.57
N LYS A 50 -8.87 4.04 -4.60
CA LYS A 50 -8.35 5.36 -4.99
C LYS A 50 -8.25 5.53 -6.50
N SER A 51 -8.52 6.74 -6.98
CA SER A 51 -8.11 7.13 -8.33
C SER A 51 -6.59 7.21 -8.41
N HIS A 52 -6.00 7.01 -9.59
CA HIS A 52 -4.54 7.15 -9.76
C HIS A 52 -4.01 8.53 -9.35
N VAL A 53 -4.80 9.60 -9.54
CA VAL A 53 -4.40 10.94 -9.12
C VAL A 53 -4.34 11.04 -7.59
N ALA A 54 -5.36 10.53 -6.89
CA ALA A 54 -5.36 10.52 -5.42
C ALA A 54 -4.26 9.60 -4.87
N ALA A 55 -4.05 8.43 -5.49
CA ALA A 55 -3.05 7.45 -5.08
C ALA A 55 -1.60 7.98 -5.18
N LYS A 56 -1.32 8.97 -6.03
CA LYS A 56 0.00 9.63 -6.12
C LYS A 56 0.29 10.57 -4.94
N LEU A 57 -0.75 11.12 -4.32
CA LEU A 57 -0.63 12.13 -3.27
C LEU A 57 -0.76 11.53 -1.86
N ASP A 58 -1.32 10.33 -1.78
CA ASP A 58 -1.59 9.65 -0.52
C ASP A 58 -0.42 8.77 -0.10
N VAL A 59 0.23 9.10 1.01
CA VAL A 59 1.53 8.56 1.41
C VAL A 59 1.42 7.77 2.71
N TYR A 60 2.14 6.65 2.78
CA TYR A 60 2.19 5.74 3.91
C TYR A 60 3.62 5.52 4.36
N ASP A 61 3.81 5.31 5.67
CA ASP A 61 5.03 4.69 6.19
C ASP A 61 4.98 3.19 5.93
N VAL A 62 6.02 2.70 5.25
CA VAL A 62 6.07 1.34 4.71
C VAL A 62 7.36 0.64 5.11
N GLU A 63 7.24 -0.62 5.49
CA GLU A 63 8.35 -1.57 5.49
C GLU A 63 8.28 -2.41 4.21
N PRO A 64 9.29 -2.28 3.32
CA PRO A 64 9.22 -2.90 2.01
C PRO A 64 9.34 -4.43 2.10
N ALA A 65 8.65 -5.13 1.20
CA ALA A 65 8.76 -6.58 1.08
C ALA A 65 10.23 -7.00 0.91
N GLY A 66 10.79 -7.73 1.87
CA GLY A 66 12.13 -8.30 1.79
C GLY A 66 13.21 -7.62 2.65
N GLU A 67 12.92 -6.53 3.35
CA GLU A 67 13.77 -6.13 4.48
C GLU A 67 13.40 -6.99 5.69
N ALA A 68 14.02 -8.17 5.80
CA ALA A 68 14.09 -8.86 7.08
C ALA A 68 14.62 -7.86 8.11
N SER A 69 13.83 -7.54 9.13
CA SER A 69 14.29 -6.72 10.24
C SER A 69 15.60 -7.32 10.78
N PRO A 70 16.71 -6.56 10.85
CA PRO A 70 17.89 -7.07 11.54
C PRO A 70 17.49 -7.31 13.00
N SER A 71 17.66 -8.56 13.44
CA SER A 71 17.39 -9.03 14.79
C SER A 71 18.28 -8.35 15.84
#